data_AF-A0A2Z6RTK1-F1
#
_entry.id   AF-A0A2Z6RTK1-F1
#
_cell.length_a   1.000
_cell.length_b   1.000
_cell.length_c   1.000
_cell.angle_alpha   90.00
_cell.angle_beta   90.00
_cell.angle_gamma   90.00
#
_symmetry.space_group_name_H-M   'P 1'
#
loop_
_entity.id
_entity.type
_entity.pdbx_description
1 polymer ?
#
loop_
_entity_poly.entity_id
_entity_poly.type
_entity_poly.pdbx_seq_one_letter_code
_entity_poly.pdbx_strand_id
1 'polypeptide(L)'
;MKYIYFITLLILASAALGSAQLDGLSSTCQNTLTQFLGDKNINNCFPFSAITPLATTTTIPDQNTLKTAADAICAKPKCSDNLVSTTLNQFKTSCQTDISNNQTLAQLVNVALSLYSPMRDSICYKNSTGGYCFIESEAAAEQILQSAPKGQNPAFTFAGAQKNQVCTPCNKAIFNTFFNYQNVNPSAFSDVQNATGKNINDVKGAIEGKCGQNFIDGKVGDSTEDPQKFQTESANQKSSAASLVANPVNFVVLVGSLLAML
;
A
#
# COMPACT_ATOMS: atom_id res chain seq x y z
N MET A 1 12.67 11.72 -12.17
CA MET A 1 11.29 11.70 -12.74
C MET A 1 10.79 10.28 -13.05
N LYS A 2 11.19 9.23 -12.29
CA LYS A 2 10.70 7.84 -12.48
C LYS A 2 9.85 7.30 -11.31
N TYR A 3 9.73 8.05 -10.22
CA TYR A 3 9.01 7.62 -9.01
C TYR A 3 7.53 7.97 -9.00
N ILE A 4 7.07 8.83 -9.93
CA ILE A 4 5.65 9.14 -10.14
C ILE A 4 4.89 7.91 -10.69
N TYR A 5 5.61 6.97 -11.32
CA TYR A 5 5.01 5.79 -11.94
C TYR A 5 4.51 4.73 -10.95
N PHE A 6 5.01 4.72 -9.70
CA PHE A 6 4.65 3.68 -8.72
C PHE A 6 3.24 3.89 -8.14
N ILE A 7 2.78 5.14 -8.03
CA ILE A 7 1.44 5.49 -7.53
C ILE A 7 0.38 5.28 -8.64
N THR A 8 0.75 5.56 -9.89
CA THR A 8 -0.15 5.43 -11.05
C THR A 8 -0.38 3.99 -11.50
N LEU A 9 0.44 3.05 -11.05
CA LEU A 9 0.35 1.67 -11.50
C LEU A 9 -0.71 0.87 -10.75
N LEU A 10 -1.17 1.32 -9.57
CA LEU A 10 -1.74 0.42 -8.57
C LEU A 10 -3.13 -0.15 -8.87
N ILE A 11 -3.78 0.28 -9.94
CA ILE A 11 -5.23 0.28 -9.93
C ILE A 11 -5.70 -0.23 -11.28
N LEU A 12 -6.00 -1.51 -11.36
CA LEU A 12 -6.58 -2.12 -12.54
C LEU A 12 -7.64 -3.09 -12.09
N ALA A 13 -8.85 -2.58 -11.99
CA ALA A 13 -10.04 -3.37 -12.26
C ALA A 13 -11.30 -2.52 -12.18
N SER A 14 -11.77 -2.05 -13.34
CA SER A 14 -13.19 -2.09 -13.71
C SER A 14 -13.45 -1.55 -15.09
N ALA A 15 -14.41 -2.21 -15.76
CA ALA A 15 -15.23 -1.82 -16.92
C ALA A 15 -14.59 -1.17 -18.17
N ALA A 16 -13.34 -0.70 -18.11
CA ALA A 16 -12.62 0.00 -19.16
C ALA A 16 -11.20 -0.58 -19.36
N LEU A 17 -10.98 -1.85 -19.03
CA LEU A 17 -9.83 -2.60 -19.55
C LEU A 17 -10.02 -2.75 -21.06
N GLY A 18 -9.73 -1.68 -21.80
CA GLY A 18 -9.43 -1.81 -23.21
C GLY A 18 -8.26 -2.79 -23.34
N SER A 19 -8.23 -3.55 -24.43
CA SER A 19 -7.14 -4.47 -24.77
C SER A 19 -5.73 -3.86 -24.62
N ALA A 20 -5.62 -2.53 -24.63
CA ALA A 20 -4.38 -1.79 -24.41
C ALA A 20 -3.82 -1.84 -22.98
N GLN A 21 -4.63 -2.03 -21.93
CA GLN A 21 -4.14 -2.04 -20.52
C GLN A 21 -3.65 -3.41 -20.06
N LEU A 22 -4.14 -4.47 -20.70
CA LEU A 22 -3.65 -5.84 -20.49
C LEU A 22 -2.54 -6.20 -21.47
N ASP A 23 -2.08 -5.24 -22.26
CA ASP A 23 -1.06 -5.44 -23.27
C ASP A 23 0.25 -5.92 -22.62
N GLY A 24 0.90 -6.89 -23.26
CA GLY A 24 2.09 -7.56 -22.73
C GLY A 24 1.86 -8.72 -21.75
N LEU A 25 0.63 -8.95 -21.29
CA LEU A 25 0.28 -10.18 -20.54
C LEU A 25 -0.01 -11.37 -21.47
N SER A 26 0.27 -12.58 -21.00
CA SER A 26 -0.16 -13.81 -21.67
C SER A 26 -1.68 -13.90 -21.75
N SER A 27 -2.20 -14.53 -22.82
CA SER A 27 -3.64 -14.72 -23.02
C SER A 27 -4.31 -15.45 -21.84
N THR A 28 -3.61 -16.41 -21.24
CA THR A 28 -4.08 -17.12 -20.03
C THR A 28 -4.25 -16.16 -18.86
N CYS A 29 -3.28 -15.27 -18.62
CA CYS A 29 -3.36 -14.28 -17.55
C CYS A 29 -4.49 -13.26 -17.78
N GLN A 30 -4.61 -12.76 -19.02
CA GLN A 30 -5.66 -11.83 -19.42
C GLN A 30 -7.07 -12.41 -19.20
N ASN A 31 -7.27 -13.69 -19.58
CA ASN A 31 -8.54 -14.39 -19.39
C ASN A 31 -8.89 -14.54 -17.92
N THR A 32 -7.92 -14.89 -17.07
CA THR A 32 -8.14 -15.03 -15.61
C THR A 32 -8.47 -13.69 -14.96
N LEU A 33 -7.77 -12.61 -15.32
CA LEU A 33 -8.11 -11.27 -14.84
C LEU A 33 -9.52 -10.87 -15.25
N THR A 34 -9.89 -11.13 -16.51
CA THR A 34 -11.24 -10.86 -17.03
C THR A 34 -12.30 -11.67 -16.27
N GLN A 35 -12.00 -12.93 -15.95
CA GLN A 35 -12.89 -13.79 -15.15
C GLN A 35 -13.14 -13.20 -13.76
N PHE A 36 -12.11 -12.70 -13.07
CA PHE A 36 -12.28 -12.11 -11.73
C PHE A 36 -13.20 -10.88 -11.74
N LEU A 37 -13.12 -10.05 -12.78
CA LEU A 37 -14.00 -8.88 -12.93
C LEU A 37 -15.47 -9.28 -13.05
N GLY A 38 -15.75 -10.41 -13.68
CA GLY A 38 -17.09 -10.98 -13.82
C GLY A 38 -17.54 -11.87 -12.66
N ASP A 39 -16.65 -12.18 -11.71
CA ASP A 39 -16.95 -13.14 -10.64
C ASP A 39 -17.87 -12.50 -9.59
N LYS A 40 -19.04 -13.10 -9.39
CA LYS A 40 -20.05 -12.57 -8.45
C LYS A 40 -19.59 -12.67 -6.99
N ASN A 41 -18.82 -13.69 -6.62
CA ASN A 41 -18.35 -13.87 -5.25
C ASN A 41 -17.30 -12.80 -4.91
N ILE A 42 -16.39 -12.50 -5.85
CA ILE A 42 -15.42 -11.41 -5.67
C ILE A 42 -16.15 -10.06 -5.63
N ASN A 43 -17.06 -9.81 -6.57
CA ASN A 43 -17.84 -8.56 -6.61
C ASN A 43 -18.74 -8.32 -5.38
N ASN A 44 -19.06 -9.37 -4.62
CA ASN A 44 -19.81 -9.25 -3.37
C ASN A 44 -19.00 -8.59 -2.24
N CYS A 45 -17.67 -8.67 -2.31
CA CYS A 45 -16.77 -8.18 -1.25
C CYS A 45 -15.72 -7.17 -1.74
N PHE A 46 -15.55 -7.04 -3.05
CA PHE A 46 -14.66 -6.06 -3.66
C PHE A 46 -15.36 -5.35 -4.83
N PRO A 47 -15.64 -4.04 -4.70
CA PRO A 47 -16.44 -3.31 -5.68
C PRO A 47 -15.55 -2.81 -6.84
N PHE A 48 -15.20 -3.70 -7.77
CA PHE A 48 -14.33 -3.34 -8.91
C PHE A 48 -14.79 -2.04 -9.58
N SER A 49 -16.08 -1.91 -9.93
CA SER A 49 -16.62 -0.70 -10.59
C SER A 49 -16.36 0.62 -9.85
N ALA A 50 -16.29 0.59 -8.52
CA ALA A 50 -16.07 1.80 -7.73
C ALA A 50 -14.62 2.27 -7.74
N ILE A 51 -13.68 1.38 -8.05
CA ILE A 51 -12.26 1.70 -8.18
C ILE A 51 -11.85 1.99 -9.63
N THR A 52 -12.80 2.03 -10.58
CA THR A 52 -12.50 2.36 -11.99
C THR A 52 -11.77 3.68 -12.14
N PRO A 53 -12.24 4.78 -11.50
CA PRO A 53 -11.65 6.08 -11.72
C PRO A 53 -10.18 6.09 -11.33
N LEU A 54 -9.87 5.40 -10.23
CA LEU A 54 -8.51 5.18 -9.76
C LEU A 54 -7.64 4.45 -10.80
N ALA A 55 -8.23 3.59 -11.62
CA ALA A 55 -7.54 2.80 -12.65
C ALA A 55 -7.27 3.53 -13.96
N THR A 56 -7.86 4.71 -14.14
CA THR A 56 -7.80 5.46 -15.40
C THR A 56 -6.92 6.71 -15.30
N THR A 57 -6.42 7.05 -14.12
CA THR A 57 -5.67 8.28 -13.87
C THR A 57 -4.16 8.03 -13.98
N THR A 58 -3.46 8.82 -14.80
CA THR A 58 -1.99 8.83 -14.87
C THR A 58 -1.35 9.77 -13.84
N THR A 59 -2.14 10.25 -12.89
CA THR A 59 -1.75 11.13 -11.80
C THR A 59 -2.34 10.61 -10.50
N ILE A 60 -1.88 11.15 -9.38
CA ILE A 60 -2.47 10.87 -8.08
C ILE A 60 -3.95 11.28 -8.12
N PRO A 61 -4.90 10.38 -7.79
CA PRO A 61 -6.31 10.70 -7.75
C PRO A 61 -6.59 11.77 -6.71
N ASP A 62 -7.54 12.67 -6.96
CA ASP A 62 -7.94 13.65 -5.97
C ASP A 62 -8.63 12.98 -4.76
N GLN A 63 -8.65 13.70 -3.63
CA GLN A 63 -9.20 13.17 -2.38
C GLN A 63 -10.67 12.74 -2.47
N ASN A 64 -11.50 13.35 -3.34
CA ASN A 64 -12.90 12.93 -3.49
C ASN A 64 -12.99 11.60 -4.24
N THR A 65 -12.13 11.40 -5.24
CA THR A 65 -12.02 10.13 -5.96
C THR A 65 -11.56 9.02 -5.01
N LEU A 66 -10.51 9.26 -4.21
CA LEU A 66 -10.05 8.32 -3.19
C LEU A 66 -11.13 8.01 -2.16
N LYS A 67 -11.84 9.04 -1.68
CA LYS A 67 -12.93 8.88 -0.71
C LYS A 67 -14.07 8.04 -1.27
N THR A 68 -14.47 8.27 -2.52
CA THR A 68 -15.56 7.53 -3.16
C THR A 68 -15.23 6.04 -3.29
N ALA A 69 -13.98 5.73 -3.68
CA ALA A 69 -13.49 4.36 -3.73
C ALA A 69 -13.47 3.71 -2.34
N ALA A 70 -12.97 4.42 -1.32
CA ALA A 70 -12.94 3.94 0.05
C ALA A 70 -14.34 3.71 0.63
N ASP A 71 -15.28 4.64 0.42
CA ASP A 71 -16.68 4.47 0.82
C ASP A 71 -17.26 3.19 0.22
N ALA A 72 -17.02 2.93 -1.06
CA ALA A 72 -17.50 1.73 -1.73
C ALA A 72 -16.85 0.44 -1.20
N ILE A 73 -15.52 0.42 -1.05
CA ILE A 73 -14.78 -0.74 -0.52
C ILE A 73 -15.26 -1.06 0.90
N CYS A 74 -15.39 -0.03 1.74
CA CYS A 74 -15.73 -0.19 3.15
C CYS A 74 -17.22 -0.43 3.40
N ALA A 75 -18.09 -0.13 2.43
CA ALA A 75 -19.50 -0.51 2.48
C ALA A 75 -19.75 -2.00 2.18
N LYS A 76 -18.76 -2.71 1.63
CA LYS A 76 -18.84 -4.14 1.35
C LYS A 76 -18.24 -4.96 2.50
N PRO A 77 -18.75 -6.18 2.74
CA PRO A 77 -18.08 -7.12 3.65
C PRO A 77 -16.69 -7.45 3.10
N LYS A 78 -15.71 -7.63 3.99
CA LYS A 78 -14.37 -8.11 3.61
C LYS A 78 -14.48 -9.48 2.94
N CYS A 79 -13.70 -9.71 1.88
CA CYS A 79 -13.63 -11.03 1.25
C CYS A 79 -13.11 -12.06 2.26
N SER A 80 -13.65 -13.28 2.22
CA SER A 80 -13.16 -14.34 3.10
C SER A 80 -11.74 -14.77 2.70
N ASP A 81 -10.94 -15.20 3.69
CA ASP A 81 -9.57 -15.64 3.44
C ASP A 81 -9.50 -16.80 2.43
N ASN A 82 -10.50 -17.69 2.44
CA ASN A 82 -10.60 -18.78 1.47
C ASN A 82 -10.83 -18.28 0.04
N LEU A 83 -11.71 -17.29 -0.15
CA LEU A 83 -11.96 -16.70 -1.47
C LEU A 83 -10.70 -15.99 -1.99
N VAL A 84 -10.05 -15.20 -1.13
CA VAL A 84 -8.81 -14.48 -1.48
C VAL A 84 -7.69 -15.45 -1.83
N SER A 85 -7.47 -16.48 -1.00
CA SER A 85 -6.44 -17.50 -1.25
C SER A 85 -6.69 -18.29 -2.54
N THR A 86 -7.95 -18.67 -2.80
CA THR A 86 -8.33 -19.36 -4.05
C THR A 86 -8.08 -18.46 -5.27
N THR A 87 -8.48 -17.19 -5.18
CA THR A 87 -8.27 -16.19 -6.24
C THR A 87 -6.77 -15.96 -6.50
N LEU A 88 -5.98 -15.80 -5.44
CA LEU A 88 -4.52 -15.64 -5.53
C LEU A 88 -3.85 -16.85 -6.17
N ASN A 89 -4.24 -18.08 -5.79
CA ASN A 89 -3.67 -19.29 -6.36
C ASN A 89 -4.02 -19.42 -7.85
N GLN A 90 -5.29 -19.18 -8.21
CA GLN A 90 -5.71 -19.19 -9.61
C GLN A 90 -4.95 -18.13 -10.44
N PHE A 91 -4.76 -16.94 -9.87
CA PHE A 91 -3.97 -15.88 -10.49
C PHE A 91 -2.52 -16.31 -10.71
N LYS A 92 -1.84 -16.77 -9.65
CA LYS A 92 -0.44 -17.23 -9.71
C LYS A 92 -0.23 -18.34 -10.73
N THR A 93 -1.14 -19.30 -10.82
CA THR A 93 -1.07 -20.38 -11.82
C THR A 93 -1.26 -19.83 -13.23
N SER A 94 -2.27 -18.98 -13.45
CA SER A 94 -2.61 -18.48 -14.78
C SER A 94 -1.62 -17.46 -15.33
N CYS A 95 -1.00 -16.69 -14.44
CA CYS A 95 -0.07 -15.61 -14.74
C CYS A 95 1.39 -15.96 -14.41
N GLN A 96 1.70 -17.24 -14.17
CA GLN A 96 3.03 -17.66 -13.71
C GLN A 96 4.14 -17.14 -14.62
N THR A 97 3.99 -17.30 -15.93
CA THR A 97 4.96 -16.82 -16.92
C THR A 97 5.11 -15.30 -16.88
N ASP A 98 4.01 -14.56 -16.76
CA ASP A 98 4.03 -13.10 -16.70
C ASP A 98 4.73 -12.59 -15.43
N ILE A 99 4.44 -13.22 -14.28
CA ILE A 99 5.11 -12.96 -13.00
C ILE A 99 6.61 -13.26 -13.13
N SER A 100 6.99 -14.44 -13.64
CA SER A 100 8.40 -14.82 -13.82
C SER A 100 9.16 -13.90 -14.79
N ASN A 101 8.48 -13.35 -15.79
CA ASN A 101 9.05 -12.36 -16.72
C ASN A 101 9.05 -10.94 -16.16
N ASN A 102 8.69 -10.74 -14.88
CA ASN A 102 8.58 -9.43 -14.23
C ASN A 102 7.64 -8.46 -14.95
N GLN A 103 6.56 -8.98 -15.56
CA GLN A 103 5.52 -8.13 -16.11
C GLN A 103 4.93 -7.29 -14.99
N THR A 104 5.00 -5.96 -15.13
CA THR A 104 4.70 -5.02 -14.06
C THR A 104 3.28 -5.20 -13.54
N LEU A 105 2.31 -5.37 -14.46
CA LEU A 105 0.93 -5.59 -14.09
C LEU A 105 0.73 -6.92 -13.34
N ALA A 106 1.34 -8.00 -13.81
CA ALA A 106 1.20 -9.30 -13.16
C ALA A 106 1.80 -9.29 -11.74
N GLN A 107 2.97 -8.66 -11.56
CA GLN A 107 3.60 -8.48 -10.25
C GLN A 107 2.71 -7.67 -9.29
N LEU A 108 2.11 -6.61 -9.81
CA LEU A 108 1.26 -5.76 -9.00
C LEU A 108 -0.01 -6.48 -8.52
N VAL A 109 -0.74 -7.14 -9.43
CA VAL A 109 -1.96 -7.88 -9.05
C VAL A 109 -1.60 -9.02 -8.08
N ASN A 110 -0.45 -9.67 -8.29
CA ASN A 110 0.06 -10.67 -7.35
C ASN A 110 0.21 -10.09 -5.94
N VAL A 111 0.87 -8.93 -5.83
CA VAL A 111 1.08 -8.25 -4.55
C VAL A 111 -0.24 -7.77 -3.93
N ALA A 112 -1.14 -7.19 -4.73
CA ALA A 112 -2.44 -6.72 -4.26
C ALA A 112 -3.31 -7.86 -3.70
N LEU A 113 -3.31 -9.02 -4.37
CA LEU A 113 -4.02 -10.21 -3.87
C LEU A 113 -3.33 -10.80 -2.63
N SER A 114 -1.99 -10.87 -2.61
CA SER A 114 -1.21 -11.35 -1.46
C SER A 114 -1.37 -10.47 -0.21
N LEU A 115 -1.61 -9.16 -0.40
CA LEU A 115 -1.79 -8.18 0.68
C LEU A 115 -3.22 -7.67 0.82
N TYR A 116 -4.20 -8.33 0.21
CA TYR A 116 -5.59 -7.87 0.20
C TYR A 116 -6.12 -7.57 1.61
N SER A 117 -5.87 -8.49 2.56
CA SER A 117 -6.41 -8.40 3.91
C SER A 117 -5.94 -7.15 4.66
N PRO A 118 -4.63 -6.88 4.81
CA PRO A 118 -4.15 -5.66 5.46
C PRO A 118 -4.45 -4.39 4.64
N MET A 119 -4.48 -4.47 3.30
CA MET A 119 -4.86 -3.32 2.46
C MET A 119 -6.30 -2.89 2.72
N ARG A 120 -7.24 -3.84 2.66
CA ARG A 120 -8.66 -3.57 2.91
C ARG A 120 -8.86 -2.93 4.28
N ASP A 121 -8.20 -3.47 5.31
CA ASP A 121 -8.40 -2.95 6.68
C ASP A 121 -7.85 -1.54 6.81
N SER A 122 -6.68 -1.29 6.22
CA SER A 122 -6.02 0.01 6.18
C SER A 122 -6.83 1.08 5.44
N ILE A 123 -7.40 0.74 4.28
CA ILE A 123 -8.31 1.64 3.51
C ILE A 123 -9.51 2.05 4.35
N CYS A 124 -10.00 1.16 5.22
CA CYS A 124 -11.20 1.38 6.01
C CYS A 124 -10.97 1.99 7.40
N TYR A 125 -9.72 2.21 7.81
CA TYR A 125 -9.46 2.97 9.03
C TYR A 125 -9.90 4.42 8.85
N LYS A 126 -10.54 4.94 9.89
CA LYS A 126 -10.96 6.34 9.96
C LYS A 126 -10.22 7.04 11.07
N ASN A 127 -9.92 8.32 10.86
CA ASN A 127 -9.40 9.20 11.91
C ASN A 127 -10.54 9.73 12.80
N SER A 128 -10.18 10.53 13.80
CA SER A 128 -11.12 11.08 14.79
C SER A 128 -12.17 12.03 14.20
N THR A 129 -11.96 12.55 12.98
CA THR A 129 -12.93 13.40 12.27
C THR A 129 -13.83 12.60 11.31
N GLY A 130 -13.62 11.28 11.21
CA GLY A 130 -14.35 10.38 10.31
C GLY A 130 -13.81 10.34 8.88
N GLY A 131 -12.70 11.03 8.60
CA GLY A 131 -11.95 10.93 7.34
C GLY A 131 -11.14 9.63 7.28
N TYR A 132 -10.79 9.18 6.07
CA TYR A 132 -10.02 7.94 5.89
C TYR A 132 -8.54 8.13 6.19
N CYS A 133 -7.97 7.21 6.94
CA CYS A 133 -6.57 7.27 7.35
C CYS A 133 -5.61 7.21 6.16
N PHE A 134 -5.86 6.37 5.16
CA PHE A 134 -4.97 6.30 4.00
C PHE A 134 -4.96 7.61 3.19
N ILE A 135 -6.08 8.33 3.11
CA ILE A 135 -6.16 9.65 2.45
C ILE A 135 -5.37 10.70 3.25
N GLU A 136 -5.46 10.68 4.58
CA GLU A 136 -4.63 11.53 5.43
C GLU A 136 -3.12 11.25 5.23
N SER A 137 -2.75 9.98 5.19
CA SER A 137 -1.37 9.52 4.97
C SER A 137 -0.85 9.89 3.58
N GLU A 138 -1.69 9.76 2.56
CA GLU A 138 -1.42 10.11 1.16
C GLU A 138 -1.18 11.62 1.03
N ALA A 139 -2.10 12.45 1.53
CA ALA A 139 -1.94 13.90 1.54
C ALA A 139 -0.69 14.36 2.29
N ALA A 140 -0.36 13.71 3.41
CA ALA A 140 0.88 13.99 4.14
C ALA A 140 2.12 13.59 3.32
N ALA A 141 2.09 12.46 2.63
CA ALA A 141 3.17 12.03 1.74
C ALA A 141 3.36 12.99 0.57
N GLU A 142 2.29 13.46 -0.07
CA GLU A 142 2.37 14.47 -1.12
C GLU A 142 3.02 15.76 -0.62
N GLN A 143 2.61 16.28 0.54
CA GLN A 143 3.19 17.48 1.12
C GLN A 143 4.69 17.30 1.39
N ILE A 144 5.08 16.14 1.93
CA ILE A 144 6.49 15.79 2.14
C ILE A 144 7.24 15.82 0.81
N LEU A 145 6.72 15.16 -0.23
CA LEU A 145 7.37 15.09 -1.53
C LEU A 145 7.43 16.44 -2.26
N GLN A 146 6.41 17.29 -2.12
CA GLN A 146 6.38 18.64 -2.68
C GLN A 146 7.38 19.57 -1.99
N SER A 147 7.65 19.34 -0.69
CA SER A 147 8.68 20.08 0.05
C SER A 147 10.11 19.65 -0.28
N ALA A 148 10.29 18.58 -1.08
CA ALA A 148 11.60 18.08 -1.46
C ALA A 148 12.34 19.11 -2.35
N PRO A 149 13.57 19.51 -1.98
CA PRO A 149 14.49 20.20 -2.90
C PRO A 149 14.60 19.45 -4.23
N LYS A 150 14.53 20.18 -5.36
CA LYS A 150 14.65 19.60 -6.70
C LYS A 150 15.95 18.80 -6.81
N GLY A 151 15.83 17.53 -7.23
CA GLY A 151 16.98 16.63 -7.38
C GLY A 151 17.38 15.86 -6.13
N GLN A 152 16.77 16.14 -4.96
CA GLN A 152 16.97 15.32 -3.77
C GLN A 152 16.24 13.99 -3.90
N ASN A 153 16.84 12.93 -3.34
CA ASN A 153 16.18 11.64 -3.26
C ASN A 153 14.94 11.77 -2.35
N PRO A 154 13.73 11.39 -2.82
CA PRO A 154 12.49 11.42 -2.03
C PRO A 154 12.63 10.81 -0.64
N ALA A 155 13.51 9.84 -0.52
CA ALA A 155 13.81 9.19 0.73
C ALA A 155 14.49 10.03 1.80
N PHE A 156 15.42 10.91 1.40
CA PHE A 156 15.99 11.87 2.34
C PHE A 156 14.93 12.87 2.80
N THR A 157 13.98 13.21 1.93
CA THR A 157 12.87 14.10 2.28
C THR A 157 11.95 13.46 3.31
N PHE A 158 11.59 12.19 3.16
CA PHE A 158 10.77 11.50 4.17
C PHE A 158 11.52 11.24 5.48
N ALA A 159 12.81 10.91 5.42
CA ALA A 159 13.66 10.82 6.62
C ALA A 159 13.69 12.16 7.37
N GLY A 160 13.72 13.29 6.63
CA GLY A 160 13.63 14.64 7.18
C GLY A 160 12.21 15.14 7.50
N ALA A 161 11.16 14.42 7.11
CA ALA A 161 9.79 14.85 7.35
C ALA A 161 9.49 14.94 8.85
N GLN A 162 8.62 15.86 9.24
CA GLN A 162 8.34 16.08 10.65
C GLN A 162 7.66 14.86 11.28
N LYS A 163 7.94 14.60 12.56
CA LYS A 163 7.37 13.44 13.28
C LYS A 163 5.84 13.47 13.26
N ASN A 164 5.20 14.62 13.44
CA ASN A 164 3.75 14.76 13.40
C ASN A 164 3.11 14.45 12.03
N GLN A 165 3.88 14.42 10.94
CA GLN A 165 3.38 14.04 9.61
C GLN A 165 3.44 12.52 9.37
N VAL A 166 4.32 11.80 10.09
CA VAL A 166 4.54 10.36 9.88
C VAL A 166 4.06 9.52 11.06
N CYS A 167 4.27 10.00 12.27
CA CYS A 167 3.93 9.32 13.50
C CYS A 167 2.52 9.69 13.97
N THR A 168 1.53 9.47 13.10
CA THR A 168 0.11 9.72 13.39
C THR A 168 -0.58 8.43 13.84
N PRO A 169 -1.72 8.51 14.55
CA PRO A 169 -2.53 7.33 14.87
C PRO A 169 -2.96 6.56 13.61
N CYS A 170 -3.27 7.25 12.52
CA CYS A 170 -3.60 6.63 11.23
C CYS A 170 -2.44 5.80 10.67
N ASN A 171 -1.24 6.38 10.61
CA ASN A 171 -0.06 5.65 10.16
C ASN A 171 0.26 4.49 11.11
N LYS A 172 0.08 4.66 12.43
CA LYS A 172 0.24 3.57 13.40
C LYS A 172 -0.70 2.41 13.08
N ALA A 173 -1.98 2.69 12.84
CA ALA A 173 -2.97 1.68 12.50
C ALA A 173 -2.58 0.92 11.22
N ILE A 174 -2.21 1.65 10.16
CA ILE A 174 -1.77 1.06 8.88
C ILE A 174 -0.52 0.18 9.08
N PHE A 175 0.56 0.74 9.63
CA PHE A 175 1.83 0.01 9.76
C PHE A 175 1.70 -1.24 10.64
N ASN A 176 1.05 -1.14 11.81
CA ASN A 176 0.85 -2.31 12.66
C ASN A 176 -0.04 -3.35 11.98
N THR A 177 -1.00 -2.96 11.15
CA THR A 177 -1.81 -3.91 10.37
C THR A 177 -0.94 -4.73 9.41
N PHE A 178 -0.05 -4.07 8.67
CA PHE A 178 0.89 -4.78 7.78
C PHE A 178 1.90 -5.64 8.54
N PHE A 179 2.52 -5.13 9.60
CA PHE A 179 3.52 -5.90 10.36
C PHE A 179 2.89 -7.07 11.12
N ASN A 180 1.67 -6.91 11.65
CA ASN A 180 0.93 -8.02 12.23
C ASN A 180 0.61 -9.07 11.17
N TYR A 181 0.16 -8.65 9.99
CA TYR A 181 -0.10 -9.56 8.88
C TYR A 181 1.18 -10.29 8.43
N GLN A 182 2.33 -9.62 8.40
CA GLN A 182 3.63 -10.23 8.09
C GLN A 182 4.00 -11.34 9.05
N ASN A 183 3.77 -11.15 10.35
CA ASN A 183 4.10 -12.14 11.37
C ASN A 183 3.35 -13.46 11.18
N VAL A 184 2.12 -13.41 10.64
CA VAL A 184 1.29 -14.59 10.39
C VAL A 184 1.36 -15.10 8.94
N ASN A 185 1.71 -14.23 7.98
CA ASN A 185 1.77 -14.54 6.54
C ASN A 185 3.12 -14.09 5.92
N PRO A 186 4.27 -14.64 6.36
CA PRO A 186 5.58 -14.18 5.90
C PRO A 186 5.79 -14.32 4.39
N SER A 187 5.20 -15.34 3.76
CA SER A 187 5.30 -15.58 2.31
C SER A 187 4.65 -14.49 1.46
N ALA A 188 3.61 -13.82 1.96
CA ALA A 188 2.95 -12.72 1.26
C ALA A 188 3.90 -11.53 1.03
N PHE A 189 4.88 -11.34 1.93
CA PHE A 189 5.87 -10.28 1.81
C PHE A 189 7.09 -10.66 0.96
N SER A 190 7.30 -11.95 0.69
CA SER A 190 8.26 -12.39 -0.31
C SER A 190 7.85 -11.94 -1.71
N ASP A 191 6.55 -11.97 -2.03
CA ASP A 191 6.02 -11.44 -3.30
C ASP A 191 6.29 -9.93 -3.43
N VAL A 192 6.07 -9.17 -2.34
CA VAL A 192 6.39 -7.73 -2.27
C VAL A 192 7.88 -7.48 -2.50
N GLN A 193 8.73 -8.27 -1.83
CA GLN A 193 10.18 -8.16 -1.99
C GLN A 193 10.62 -8.48 -3.41
N ASN A 194 10.01 -9.47 -4.07
CA ASN A 194 10.32 -9.80 -5.45
C ASN A 194 9.89 -8.69 -6.42
N ALA A 195 8.70 -8.12 -6.21
CA ALA A 195 8.17 -7.06 -7.06
C ALA A 195 8.89 -5.72 -6.88
N THR A 196 9.33 -5.40 -5.66
CA THR A 196 9.87 -4.07 -5.32
C THR A 196 11.37 -4.05 -5.03
N GLY A 197 11.98 -5.22 -4.81
CA GLY A 197 13.34 -5.38 -4.30
C GLY A 197 13.51 -4.91 -2.85
N LYS A 198 12.42 -4.66 -2.11
CA LYS A 198 12.46 -4.04 -0.77
C LYS A 198 12.03 -5.00 0.32
N ASN A 199 12.72 -4.94 1.46
CA ASN A 199 12.38 -5.71 2.65
C ASN A 199 11.50 -4.87 3.59
N ILE A 200 10.34 -5.41 3.94
CA ILE A 200 9.39 -4.79 4.89
C ILE A 200 10.01 -4.55 6.28
N ASN A 201 11.00 -5.33 6.68
CA ASN A 201 11.73 -5.12 7.94
C ASN A 201 12.57 -3.85 7.92
N ASP A 202 13.05 -3.40 6.75
CA ASP A 202 13.76 -2.12 6.62
C ASP A 202 12.81 -0.96 6.95
N VAL A 203 11.54 -1.06 6.52
CA VAL A 203 10.49 -0.09 6.86
C VAL A 203 10.17 -0.13 8.34
N LYS A 204 10.09 -1.32 8.94
CA LYS A 204 9.87 -1.45 10.39
C LYS A 204 10.92 -0.71 11.20
N GLY A 205 12.21 -0.99 10.96
CA GLY A 205 13.30 -0.34 11.68
C GLY A 205 13.37 1.17 11.46
N ALA A 206 13.00 1.63 10.26
CA ALA A 206 12.93 3.04 9.91
C ALA A 206 11.79 3.78 10.64
N ILE A 207 10.60 3.17 10.72
CA ILE A 207 9.48 3.73 11.47
C ILE A 207 9.75 3.70 12.98
N GLU A 208 10.32 2.62 13.51
CA GLU A 208 10.75 2.55 14.92
C GLU A 208 11.78 3.64 15.24
N GLY A 209 12.75 3.86 14.36
CA GLY A 209 13.76 4.92 14.52
C GLY A 209 13.17 6.33 14.53
N LYS A 210 12.07 6.57 13.79
CA LYS A 210 11.43 7.88 13.67
C LYS A 210 10.34 8.14 14.73
N CYS A 211 9.51 7.14 14.98
CA CYS A 211 8.29 7.24 15.78
C CYS A 211 8.40 6.57 17.14
N GLY A 212 9.50 5.88 17.42
CA GLY A 212 9.72 5.15 18.66
C GLY A 212 9.20 3.71 18.61
N GLN A 213 9.65 2.89 19.56
CA GLN A 213 9.28 1.46 19.60
C GLN A 213 7.80 1.26 19.92
N ASN A 214 7.20 2.16 20.71
CA ASN A 214 5.78 2.10 21.04
C ASN A 214 4.86 2.45 19.87
N PHE A 215 5.43 2.88 18.74
CA PHE A 215 4.68 3.08 17.50
C PHE A 215 4.41 1.74 16.79
N ILE A 216 5.38 0.81 16.75
CA ILE A 216 5.22 -0.53 16.17
C ILE A 216 5.14 -1.58 17.29
N ASP A 217 4.09 -1.47 18.11
CA ASP A 217 3.86 -2.29 19.29
C ASP A 217 2.95 -3.51 19.02
N GLY A 218 2.57 -3.73 17.75
CA GLY A 218 1.64 -4.78 17.34
C GLY A 218 0.18 -4.44 17.62
N LYS A 219 -0.13 -3.26 18.18
CA LYS A 219 -1.51 -2.81 18.36
C LYS A 219 -1.89 -1.93 17.18
N VAL A 220 -2.98 -2.30 16.51
CA VAL A 220 -3.61 -1.40 15.53
C VAL A 220 -4.06 -0.16 16.29
N GLY A 221 -3.48 0.99 15.92
CA GLY A 221 -3.77 2.24 16.59
C GLY A 221 -5.24 2.63 16.50
N ASP A 222 -5.75 3.30 17.52
CA ASP A 222 -7.06 3.94 17.47
C ASP A 222 -6.91 5.40 17.04
N SER A 223 -7.87 5.85 16.22
CA SER A 223 -8.12 7.24 15.84
C SER A 223 -8.13 8.24 17.00
N THR A 224 -8.36 7.78 18.23
CA THR A 224 -8.40 8.61 19.46
C THR A 224 -7.06 8.69 20.21
N GLU A 225 -6.03 7.95 19.79
CA GLU A 225 -4.72 8.00 20.43
C GLU A 225 -4.08 9.38 20.32
N ASP A 226 -3.51 9.87 21.43
CA ASP A 226 -2.78 11.13 21.47
C ASP A 226 -1.51 11.05 20.60
N PRO A 227 -1.42 11.83 19.49
CA PRO A 227 -0.23 11.83 18.64
C PRO A 227 1.05 12.26 19.37
N GLN A 228 0.94 13.02 20.48
CA GLN A 228 2.11 13.46 21.25
C GLN A 228 2.85 12.29 21.91
N LYS A 229 2.16 11.16 22.15
CA LYS A 229 2.77 9.94 22.70
C LYS A 229 3.93 9.41 21.83
N PHE A 230 3.89 9.65 20.52
CA PHE A 230 4.93 9.20 19.57
C PHE A 230 6.02 10.25 19.33
N GLN A 231 5.82 11.47 19.85
CA GLN A 231 6.74 12.59 19.61
C GLN A 231 7.84 12.66 20.66
N THR A 232 7.52 12.29 21.91
CA THR A 232 8.40 12.40 23.09
C THR A 232 9.43 11.27 23.21
N GLU A 233 9.27 10.16 22.48
CA GLU A 233 10.31 9.13 22.38
C GLU A 233 11.49 9.67 21.56
N SER A 234 12.46 10.24 22.28
CA SER A 234 13.71 10.71 21.73
C SER A 234 14.51 9.56 21.11
N ALA A 235 15.09 9.82 19.93
CA ALA A 235 15.98 8.96 19.18
C ALA A 235 17.35 8.75 19.86
N ASN A 236 17.39 8.45 21.16
CA ASN A 236 18.62 8.06 21.85
C ASN A 236 19.11 6.66 21.45
N GLN A 237 18.39 5.95 20.57
CA GLN A 237 18.89 4.75 19.90
C GLN A 237 19.74 5.13 18.68
N LYS A 238 21.03 5.34 18.93
CA LYS A 238 22.10 5.62 17.97
C LYS A 238 22.24 4.59 16.82
N SER A 239 21.53 3.46 16.84
CA SER A 239 21.73 2.35 15.89
C SER A 239 20.81 2.35 14.67
N SER A 240 19.66 3.05 14.69
CA SER A 240 18.66 2.92 13.60
C SER A 240 18.55 4.14 12.67
N ALA A 241 18.98 5.33 13.12
CA ALA A 241 19.03 6.51 12.24
C ALA A 241 20.09 6.36 11.13
N ALA A 242 21.17 5.60 11.39
CA ALA A 242 22.18 5.29 10.38
C ALA A 242 21.64 4.36 9.27
N SER A 243 20.67 3.47 9.55
CA SER A 243 20.07 2.61 8.50
C SER A 243 19.12 3.39 7.59
N LEU A 244 18.39 4.37 8.14
CA LEU A 244 17.59 5.35 7.40
C LEU A 244 18.42 6.18 6.40
N VAL A 245 19.65 6.55 6.80
CA VAL A 245 20.59 7.31 5.94
C VAL A 245 21.38 6.40 5.00
N ALA A 246 21.63 5.15 5.38
CA ALA A 246 22.36 4.18 4.56
C ALA A 246 21.50 3.59 3.43
N ASN A 247 20.17 3.50 3.61
CA ASN A 247 19.29 2.97 2.58
C ASN A 247 17.97 3.75 2.40
N PRO A 248 18.06 5.08 2.19
CA PRO A 248 16.89 5.95 2.14
C PRO A 248 15.98 5.49 0.99
N VAL A 249 16.54 5.15 -0.18
CA VAL A 249 15.78 4.78 -1.39
C VAL A 249 14.85 3.58 -1.16
N ASN A 250 15.18 2.68 -0.23
CA ASN A 250 14.33 1.54 0.11
C ASN A 250 13.08 1.93 0.90
N PHE A 251 13.20 2.95 1.76
CA PHE A 251 12.17 3.34 2.70
C PHE A 251 11.01 4.09 2.05
N VAL A 252 11.26 5.10 1.22
CA VAL A 252 10.18 5.85 0.54
C VAL A 252 9.57 5.08 -0.61
N VAL A 253 10.35 4.24 -1.29
CA VAL A 253 9.75 3.35 -2.27
C VAL A 253 8.86 2.34 -1.55
N LEU A 254 9.23 1.74 -0.41
CA LEU A 254 8.34 0.76 0.23
C LEU A 254 7.20 1.39 1.04
N VAL A 255 7.41 2.46 1.81
CA VAL A 255 6.31 3.19 2.49
C VAL A 255 5.42 3.88 1.48
N GLY A 256 6.01 4.54 0.47
CA GLY A 256 5.27 5.10 -0.65
C GLY A 256 4.60 4.02 -1.48
N SER A 257 5.18 2.81 -1.63
CA SER A 257 4.50 1.69 -2.29
C SER A 257 3.46 1.06 -1.40
N LEU A 258 3.62 1.01 -0.08
CA LEU A 258 2.63 0.50 0.88
C LEU A 258 1.44 1.46 0.99
N LEU A 259 1.72 2.77 1.01
CA LEU A 259 0.71 3.81 0.98
C LEU A 259 0.09 3.97 -0.41
N ALA A 260 0.86 3.80 -1.48
CA ALA A 260 0.32 3.74 -2.84
C ALA A 260 -0.43 2.44 -3.08
N MET A 261 -0.10 1.38 -2.35
CA MET A 261 -0.78 0.08 -2.31
C MET A 261 -2.16 0.15 -1.65
N LEU A 262 -2.47 1.29 -1.00
CA LEU A 262 -3.75 1.63 -0.38
C LEU A 262 -4.48 2.66 -1.24
#